data_AF-A0A096PCV3-F1
#
_entry.id   AF-A0A096PCV3-F1
#
_cell.length_a   1.000
_cell.length_b   1.000
_cell.length_c   1.000
_cell.angle_alpha   90.00
_cell.angle_beta   90.00
_cell.angle_gamma   90.00
#
_symmetry.space_group_name_H-M   'P 1'
#
loop_
_entity.id
_entity.type
_entity.pdbx_description
1 polymer ?
#
loop_
_entity_poly.entity_id
_entity_poly.type
_entity_poly.pdbx_seq_one_letter_code
_entity_poly.pdbx_strand_id
1 'polypeptide(L)'
;MALSNKSVSESTIGAILLLVGVEARLGTVSQVDLHMGAVQLLLTTCQTSGTRLTEGIKRAIFWQDLNSSIVVGSKRIFNHKSFAELEWERNSVARDLLQLPPGLQIRSHLFSDEYIEVLEDIYALERIRDDYRPADCVVSAVFINGHTASIQSRLEALPKETQMSKCCYLGAYLCSVMLCCTVWCALVIPCNRNHNSIKMTSKNVFITGTTGFIGGDAFYALTKAQPSWNYTILVRSEEKGKDVQKQYPDVKLAIGSLDDSEVIKKAASEADIVIHTADSSDHAGAARAIGAGLQSTHSASNPGYWIHISGTGILCWYDQDNKRYGEAPLPEQSYDDLEGVDKVTSLPDTAFHRDVDKIVLEEAAKNPDAVKVAIVCPPTIYGTGRGPTNQRSRQIPGLAETTLEKGFGPIIGAGKTEWDNVHVHDLSTLIVLLSQRAASSDNQNEQEIWGPKGYFFAENGTHKWSAISTLLAKEAKKQGLINSDETKVLDVDEAQEKLGFQALSWGLNSRGDAKRARKYLGWKPESPSLEEWLPEAIQVEARRLKKI
;
A
#
# COMPACT_ATOMS: atom_id res chain seq x y z
N MET A 1 -20.89 51.29 -38.25
CA MET A 1 -20.08 50.25 -38.91
C MET A 1 -20.56 48.91 -38.37
N ALA A 2 -21.37 48.19 -39.13
CA ALA A 2 -21.93 46.91 -38.72
C ALA A 2 -20.80 45.91 -38.52
N LEU A 3 -20.62 45.41 -37.29
CA LEU A 3 -19.79 44.24 -37.04
C LEU A 3 -20.38 43.10 -37.86
N SER A 4 -19.66 42.68 -38.91
CA SER A 4 -20.06 41.54 -39.71
C SER A 4 -20.30 40.36 -38.78
N ASN A 5 -21.51 39.79 -38.81
CA ASN A 5 -21.82 38.49 -38.25
C ASN A 5 -20.86 37.46 -38.85
N LYS A 6 -19.68 37.28 -38.26
CA LYS A 6 -18.90 36.06 -38.48
C LYS A 6 -19.73 34.99 -37.80
N SER A 7 -20.49 34.24 -38.60
CA SER A 7 -21.21 33.07 -38.14
C SER A 7 -20.24 32.23 -37.32
N VAL A 8 -20.56 31.99 -36.05
CA VAL A 8 -19.81 31.03 -35.24
C VAL A 8 -19.82 29.72 -36.02
N SER A 9 -18.64 29.30 -36.50
CA SER A 9 -18.56 28.06 -37.26
C SER A 9 -18.55 26.89 -36.29
N GLU A 10 -19.20 25.78 -36.67
CA GLU A 10 -19.10 24.53 -35.91
C GLU A 10 -17.64 24.11 -35.70
N SER A 11 -16.76 24.43 -36.66
CA SER A 11 -15.32 24.21 -36.54
C SER A 11 -14.68 25.01 -35.40
N THR A 12 -15.18 26.21 -35.07
CA THR A 12 -14.70 27.00 -33.94
C THR A 12 -15.08 26.33 -32.62
N ILE A 13 -16.34 25.89 -32.49
CA ILE A 13 -16.80 25.15 -31.31
C ILE A 13 -16.02 23.84 -31.17
N GLY A 14 -15.84 23.10 -32.28
CA GLY A 14 -15.08 21.86 -32.30
C GLY A 14 -13.62 22.06 -31.86
N ALA A 15 -12.96 23.13 -32.30
CA ALA A 15 -11.59 23.45 -31.87
C ALA A 15 -11.51 23.75 -30.36
N ILE A 16 -12.48 24.48 -29.81
CA ILE A 16 -12.55 24.74 -28.37
C ILE A 16 -12.76 23.43 -27.61
N LEU A 17 -13.65 22.56 -28.06
CA LEU A 17 -13.89 21.26 -27.40
C LEU A 17 -12.64 20.36 -27.41
N LEU A 18 -11.84 20.40 -28.48
CA LEU A 18 -10.54 19.69 -28.51
C LEU A 18 -9.57 20.24 -27.46
N LEU A 19 -9.50 21.56 -27.28
CA LEU A 19 -8.70 22.20 -26.24
C LEU A 19 -9.18 21.80 -24.85
N VAL A 20 -10.50 21.85 -24.60
CA VAL A 20 -11.11 21.38 -23.35
C VAL A 20 -10.71 19.93 -23.07
N GLY A 21 -10.71 19.07 -24.10
CA GLY A 21 -10.28 17.68 -23.96
C GLY A 21 -8.81 17.53 -23.57
N VAL A 22 -7.91 18.37 -24.09
CA VAL A 22 -6.48 18.39 -23.70
C VAL A 22 -6.33 18.88 -22.26
N GLU A 23 -6.97 19.99 -21.91
CA GLU A 23 -6.92 20.60 -20.59
C GLU A 23 -7.50 19.70 -19.50
N ALA A 24 -8.59 19.00 -19.81
CA ALA A 24 -9.14 17.99 -18.93
C ALA A 24 -8.13 16.87 -18.67
N ARG A 25 -7.39 16.42 -19.69
CA ARG A 25 -6.33 15.40 -19.51
C ARG A 25 -5.12 15.91 -18.74
N LEU A 26 -4.84 17.21 -18.79
CA LEU A 26 -3.78 17.87 -18.02
C LEU A 26 -4.22 18.27 -16.60
N GLY A 27 -5.51 18.11 -16.29
CA GLY A 27 -6.07 18.39 -14.98
C GLY A 27 -6.33 19.88 -14.68
N THR A 28 -6.32 20.76 -15.69
CA THR A 28 -6.43 22.22 -15.52
C THR A 28 -7.88 22.69 -15.44
N VAL A 29 -8.52 22.51 -14.28
CA VAL A 29 -9.95 22.79 -14.04
C VAL A 29 -10.37 24.21 -14.47
N SER A 30 -9.58 25.23 -14.12
CA SER A 30 -9.91 26.63 -14.43
C SER A 30 -9.95 26.93 -15.93
N GLN A 31 -9.15 26.23 -16.73
CA GLN A 31 -9.13 26.40 -18.19
C GLN A 31 -10.30 25.67 -18.83
N VAL A 32 -10.63 24.47 -18.32
CA VAL A 32 -11.83 23.74 -18.71
C VAL A 32 -13.08 24.59 -18.44
N ASP A 33 -13.22 25.17 -17.26
CA ASP A 33 -14.35 26.03 -16.91
C ASP A 33 -14.42 27.27 -17.81
N LEU A 34 -13.28 27.90 -18.10
CA LEU A 34 -13.18 29.06 -18.99
C LEU A 34 -13.66 28.72 -20.40
N HIS A 35 -13.14 27.65 -20.99
CA HIS A 35 -13.45 27.25 -22.36
C HIS A 35 -14.86 26.68 -22.50
N MET A 36 -15.36 25.92 -21.53
CA MET A 36 -16.75 25.48 -21.52
C MET A 36 -17.72 26.66 -21.33
N GLY A 37 -17.36 27.67 -20.54
CA GLY A 37 -18.08 28.93 -20.45
C GLY A 37 -18.12 29.68 -21.80
N ALA A 38 -17.02 29.68 -22.55
CA ALA A 38 -16.98 30.24 -23.90
C ALA A 38 -17.91 29.48 -24.87
N VAL A 39 -17.96 28.15 -24.79
CA VAL A 39 -18.91 27.34 -25.57
C VAL A 39 -20.36 27.72 -25.25
N GLN A 40 -20.70 27.94 -23.97
CA GLN A 40 -22.05 28.38 -23.58
C GLN A 40 -22.42 29.74 -24.17
N LEU A 41 -21.49 30.69 -24.20
CA LEU A 41 -21.70 32.00 -24.82
C LEU A 41 -21.89 31.90 -26.34
N LEU A 42 -21.11 31.05 -27.00
CA LEU A 42 -21.23 30.79 -28.43
C LEU A 42 -22.57 30.14 -28.78
N LEU A 43 -23.07 29.21 -27.97
CA LEU A 43 -24.40 28.61 -28.16
C LEU A 43 -25.51 29.66 -28.07
N THR A 44 -25.43 30.56 -27.08
CA THR A 44 -26.40 31.67 -26.92
C THR A 44 -26.38 32.58 -28.15
N THR A 45 -25.19 32.83 -28.71
CA THR A 45 -25.02 33.61 -29.93
C THR A 45 -25.63 32.90 -31.15
N CYS A 46 -25.37 31.60 -31.33
CA CYS A 46 -25.95 30.80 -32.41
C CYS A 46 -27.48 30.78 -32.37
N GLN A 47 -28.07 30.69 -31.16
CA GLN A 47 -29.52 30.75 -30.97
C GLN A 47 -30.08 32.11 -31.40
N THR A 48 -29.39 33.20 -31.04
CA THR A 48 -29.80 34.57 -31.39
C THR A 48 -29.65 34.86 -32.89
N SER A 49 -28.63 34.30 -33.54
CA SER A 49 -28.37 34.47 -34.98
C SER A 49 -29.11 33.49 -35.89
N GLY A 50 -29.87 32.54 -35.33
CA GLY A 50 -30.56 31.50 -36.09
C GLY A 50 -29.63 30.46 -36.73
N THR A 51 -28.38 30.36 -36.27
CA THR A 51 -27.40 29.40 -36.79
C THR A 51 -27.71 28.01 -36.26
N ARG A 52 -28.04 27.08 -37.17
CA ARG A 52 -28.32 25.69 -36.81
C ARG A 52 -27.03 24.91 -36.62
N LEU A 53 -26.91 24.27 -35.46
CA LEU A 53 -25.85 23.32 -35.15
C LEU A 53 -26.31 21.89 -35.46
N THR A 54 -25.40 21.07 -35.93
CA THR A 54 -25.57 19.64 -36.17
C THR A 54 -25.72 18.87 -34.86
N GLU A 55 -26.35 17.70 -34.95
CA GLU A 55 -26.47 16.80 -33.80
C GLU A 55 -25.09 16.33 -33.30
N GLY A 56 -24.12 16.18 -34.20
CA GLY A 56 -22.75 15.79 -33.86
C GLY A 56 -22.06 16.78 -32.93
N ILE A 57 -22.11 18.08 -33.24
CA ILE A 57 -21.47 19.09 -32.38
C ILE A 57 -22.18 19.22 -31.03
N LYS A 58 -23.53 19.14 -31.00
CA LYS A 58 -24.30 19.16 -29.74
C LYS A 58 -23.95 17.96 -28.84
N ARG A 59 -23.83 16.76 -29.43
CA ARG A 59 -23.34 15.56 -28.70
C ARG A 59 -21.93 15.78 -28.16
N ALA A 60 -21.03 16.35 -28.97
CA ALA A 60 -19.67 16.64 -28.54
C ALA A 60 -19.62 17.62 -27.36
N ILE A 61 -20.44 18.68 -27.38
CA ILE A 61 -20.55 19.63 -26.25
C ILE A 61 -21.01 18.92 -24.99
N PHE A 62 -22.11 18.16 -25.08
CA PHE A 62 -22.67 17.44 -23.93
C PHE A 62 -21.65 16.48 -23.31
N TRP A 63 -21.00 15.66 -24.14
CA TRP A 63 -20.05 14.65 -23.70
C TRP A 63 -18.76 15.26 -23.16
N GLN A 64 -18.25 16.31 -23.81
CA GLN A 64 -17.05 16.98 -23.35
C GLN A 64 -17.28 17.62 -21.97
N ASP A 65 -18.41 18.28 -21.77
CA ASP A 65 -18.77 18.87 -20.48
C ASP A 65 -18.98 17.80 -19.39
N LEU A 66 -19.58 16.65 -19.75
CA LEU A 66 -19.89 15.57 -18.80
C LEU A 66 -18.60 14.91 -18.34
N ASN A 67 -17.78 14.53 -19.32
CA ASN A 67 -16.50 13.90 -19.07
C ASN A 67 -15.58 14.85 -18.31
N SER A 68 -15.57 16.15 -18.61
CA SER A 68 -14.72 17.10 -17.88
C SER A 68 -15.20 17.30 -16.44
N SER A 69 -16.51 17.35 -16.20
CA SER A 69 -17.07 17.41 -14.85
C SER A 69 -16.69 16.17 -14.03
N ILE A 70 -16.75 14.99 -14.63
CA ILE A 70 -16.47 13.71 -13.95
C ILE A 70 -14.99 13.44 -13.79
N VAL A 71 -14.21 13.66 -14.86
CA VAL A 71 -12.76 13.45 -14.87
C VAL A 71 -12.14 14.46 -13.94
N VAL A 72 -12.46 15.74 -14.15
CA VAL A 72 -11.65 16.88 -13.74
C VAL A 72 -12.26 17.68 -12.60
N GLY A 73 -13.54 17.46 -12.31
CA GLY A 73 -14.28 18.22 -11.30
C GLY A 73 -14.69 19.62 -11.78
N SER A 74 -14.73 19.85 -13.10
CA SER A 74 -15.17 21.13 -13.66
C SER A 74 -16.65 21.38 -13.38
N LYS A 75 -17.07 22.64 -13.43
CA LYS A 75 -18.46 23.01 -13.27
C LYS A 75 -19.27 22.46 -14.45
N ARG A 76 -20.27 21.64 -14.14
CA ARG A 76 -21.22 21.12 -15.14
C ARG A 76 -22.11 22.26 -15.66
N ILE A 77 -22.14 22.46 -16.98
CA ILE A 77 -22.94 23.52 -17.63
C ILE A 77 -24.16 22.93 -18.35
N PHE A 78 -23.98 21.80 -19.01
CA PHE A 78 -25.00 21.12 -19.80
C PHE A 78 -25.45 19.85 -19.09
N ASN A 79 -26.69 19.44 -19.30
CA ASN A 79 -27.26 18.22 -18.76
C ASN A 79 -28.07 17.51 -19.85
N HIS A 80 -28.64 16.35 -19.53
CA HIS A 80 -29.45 15.57 -20.46
C HIS A 80 -30.68 16.33 -21.00
N LYS A 81 -31.09 17.45 -20.39
CA LYS A 81 -32.19 18.30 -20.88
C LYS A 81 -31.73 19.46 -21.76
N SER A 82 -30.41 19.69 -21.89
CA SER A 82 -29.88 20.87 -22.59
C SER A 82 -30.06 20.85 -24.11
N PHE A 83 -30.17 19.67 -24.69
CA PHE A 83 -30.43 19.45 -26.11
C PHE A 83 -31.57 18.45 -26.23
N ALA A 84 -32.80 18.90 -26.04
CA ALA A 84 -33.99 18.04 -25.99
C ALA A 84 -34.18 17.24 -27.28
N GLU A 85 -33.78 17.81 -28.42
CA GLU A 85 -33.81 17.17 -29.74
C GLU A 85 -32.90 15.94 -29.88
N LEU A 86 -31.92 15.77 -28.98
CA LEU A 86 -31.03 14.60 -28.96
C LEU A 86 -31.63 13.39 -28.24
N GLU A 87 -32.81 13.55 -27.62
CA GLU A 87 -33.59 12.51 -26.94
C GLU A 87 -32.76 11.75 -25.88
N TRP A 88 -32.03 12.48 -25.02
CA TRP A 88 -31.27 11.92 -23.90
C TRP A 88 -32.14 11.41 -22.73
N GLU A 89 -33.42 11.13 -22.97
CA GLU A 89 -34.38 10.79 -21.93
C GLU A 89 -34.43 9.28 -21.63
N ARG A 90 -34.94 8.96 -20.44
CA ARG A 90 -35.23 7.59 -20.01
C ARG A 90 -36.31 7.02 -20.95
N ASN A 91 -35.89 6.13 -21.86
CA ASN A 91 -36.76 5.75 -22.97
C ASN A 91 -37.85 4.76 -22.54
N SER A 92 -39.09 5.02 -22.98
CA SER A 92 -40.26 4.18 -22.72
C SER A 92 -40.28 2.81 -23.41
N VAL A 93 -39.42 2.58 -24.41
CA VAL A 93 -39.35 1.31 -25.19
C VAL A 93 -38.97 0.11 -24.33
N ALA A 94 -38.32 0.34 -23.18
CA ALA A 94 -37.86 -0.70 -22.26
C ALA A 94 -38.59 -0.68 -20.91
N ARG A 95 -39.81 -0.13 -20.82
CA ARG A 95 -40.56 -0.03 -19.54
C ARG A 95 -40.62 -1.35 -18.77
N ASP A 96 -40.79 -2.47 -19.47
CA ASP A 96 -40.87 -3.80 -18.84
C ASP A 96 -39.52 -4.29 -18.28
N LEU A 97 -38.40 -3.71 -18.73
CA LEU A 97 -37.03 -4.00 -18.28
C LEU A 97 -36.54 -3.06 -17.17
N LEU A 98 -37.26 -1.97 -16.90
CA LEU A 98 -36.94 -1.01 -15.83
C LEU A 98 -37.30 -1.62 -14.48
N GLN A 99 -36.40 -2.43 -13.96
CA GLN A 99 -36.55 -3.12 -12.69
C GLN A 99 -35.27 -3.02 -11.87
N LEU A 100 -35.41 -2.85 -10.57
CA LEU A 100 -34.23 -2.82 -9.70
C LEU A 100 -33.64 -4.24 -9.67
N PRO A 101 -32.31 -4.41 -9.80
CA PRO A 101 -31.67 -5.71 -9.76
C PRO A 101 -32.13 -6.52 -8.54
N PRO A 102 -32.46 -7.83 -8.67
CA PRO A 102 -33.02 -8.62 -7.57
C PRO A 102 -32.21 -8.55 -6.26
N GLY A 103 -30.87 -8.50 -6.35
CA GLY A 103 -29.98 -8.37 -5.19
C GLY A 103 -30.07 -7.03 -4.45
N LEU A 104 -30.60 -5.99 -5.10
CA LEU A 104 -30.77 -4.65 -4.53
C LEU A 104 -32.20 -4.35 -4.08
N GLN A 105 -33.19 -5.15 -4.48
CA GLN A 105 -34.59 -4.95 -4.10
C GLN A 105 -34.82 -4.93 -2.58
N ILE A 106 -34.18 -5.83 -1.84
CA ILE A 106 -34.27 -5.90 -0.37
C ILE A 106 -33.68 -4.66 0.31
N ARG A 107 -32.78 -3.96 -0.39
CA ARG A 107 -32.04 -2.80 0.12
C ARG A 107 -32.48 -1.49 -0.53
N SER A 108 -33.60 -1.47 -1.26
CA SER A 108 -34.10 -0.27 -1.96
C SER A 108 -34.27 0.91 -1.01
N HIS A 109 -34.70 0.66 0.23
CA HIS A 109 -34.86 1.66 1.28
C HIS A 109 -33.57 2.43 1.66
N LEU A 110 -32.39 1.95 1.24
CA LEU A 110 -31.11 2.63 1.47
C LEU A 110 -30.77 3.65 0.38
N PHE A 111 -31.58 3.72 -0.69
CA PHE A 111 -31.31 4.53 -1.87
C PHE A 111 -32.40 5.58 -2.06
N SER A 112 -32.04 6.72 -2.65
CA SER A 112 -33.06 7.69 -3.10
C SER A 112 -33.79 7.17 -4.33
N ASP A 113 -35.01 7.63 -4.54
CA ASP A 113 -35.81 7.24 -5.70
C ASP A 113 -35.06 7.53 -7.01
N GLU A 114 -34.38 8.68 -7.10
CA GLU A 114 -33.60 9.05 -8.28
C GLU A 114 -32.41 8.12 -8.54
N TYR A 115 -31.79 7.59 -7.48
CA TYR A 115 -30.70 6.62 -7.64
C TYR A 115 -31.24 5.23 -7.97
N ILE A 116 -32.42 4.85 -7.45
CA ILE A 116 -33.11 3.62 -7.84
C ILE A 116 -33.41 3.64 -9.34
N GLU A 117 -33.96 4.74 -9.87
CA GLU A 117 -34.23 4.85 -11.32
C GLU A 117 -32.97 4.63 -12.16
N VAL A 118 -31.84 5.20 -11.74
CA VAL A 118 -30.54 4.99 -12.39
C VAL A 118 -30.13 3.52 -12.38
N LEU A 119 -30.33 2.81 -11.27
CA LEU A 119 -29.99 1.39 -11.15
C LEU A 119 -30.91 0.52 -12.03
N GLU A 120 -32.19 0.87 -12.13
CA GLU A 120 -33.14 0.25 -13.06
C GLU A 120 -32.71 0.41 -14.51
N ASP A 121 -32.21 1.60 -14.87
CA ASP A 121 -31.73 1.90 -16.22
C ASP A 121 -30.43 1.15 -16.55
N ILE A 122 -29.51 1.03 -15.59
CA ILE A 122 -28.29 0.22 -15.73
C ILE A 122 -28.66 -1.26 -15.90
N TYR A 123 -29.62 -1.76 -15.14
CA TYR A 123 -30.09 -3.13 -15.27
C TYR A 123 -30.78 -3.38 -16.62
N ALA A 124 -31.57 -2.42 -17.11
CA ALA A 124 -32.16 -2.49 -18.43
C ALA A 124 -31.07 -2.55 -19.53
N LEU A 125 -29.98 -1.79 -19.41
CA LEU A 125 -28.83 -1.88 -20.32
C LEU A 125 -28.15 -3.25 -20.26
N GLU A 126 -28.00 -3.83 -19.07
CA GLU A 126 -27.46 -5.18 -18.90
C GLU A 126 -28.33 -6.23 -19.58
N ARG A 127 -29.66 -6.17 -19.40
CA ARG A 127 -30.62 -7.07 -20.06
C ARG A 127 -30.60 -6.92 -21.57
N ILE A 128 -30.57 -5.68 -22.07
CA ILE A 128 -30.42 -5.41 -23.50
C ILE A 128 -29.09 -5.97 -24.02
N ARG A 129 -28.00 -5.93 -23.26
CA ARG A 129 -26.72 -6.54 -23.67
C ARG A 129 -26.81 -8.06 -23.71
N ASP A 130 -27.36 -8.68 -22.67
CA ASP A 130 -27.32 -10.13 -22.47
C ASP A 130 -28.31 -10.91 -23.35
N ASP A 131 -29.50 -10.34 -23.60
CA ASP A 131 -30.57 -11.02 -24.33
C ASP A 131 -30.52 -10.76 -25.86
N TYR A 132 -29.59 -9.92 -26.35
CA TYR A 132 -29.58 -9.45 -27.74
C TYR A 132 -28.80 -10.36 -28.71
N ARG A 133 -29.52 -10.90 -29.72
CA ARG A 133 -28.92 -11.55 -30.91
C ARG A 133 -28.88 -10.56 -32.08
N PRO A 134 -27.78 -10.44 -32.84
CA PRO A 134 -27.58 -9.38 -33.85
C PRO A 134 -28.59 -9.29 -35.02
N ALA A 135 -29.50 -10.24 -35.16
CA ALA A 135 -30.28 -10.41 -36.40
C ALA A 135 -31.65 -9.71 -36.42
N ASP A 136 -32.31 -9.45 -35.28
CA ASP A 136 -33.78 -9.23 -35.28
C ASP A 136 -34.30 -7.98 -34.54
N CYS A 137 -33.46 -7.01 -34.16
CA CYS A 137 -33.99 -5.76 -33.59
C CYS A 137 -33.12 -4.54 -33.93
N VAL A 138 -33.76 -3.45 -34.37
CA VAL A 138 -33.09 -2.18 -34.71
C VAL A 138 -32.84 -1.37 -33.42
N VAL A 139 -32.13 -1.94 -32.44
CA VAL A 139 -31.62 -1.15 -31.32
C VAL A 139 -30.32 -0.50 -31.77
N SER A 140 -30.44 0.70 -32.35
CA SER A 140 -29.30 1.39 -32.94
C SER A 140 -28.25 1.77 -31.89
N ALA A 141 -26.97 1.86 -32.28
CA ALA A 141 -25.91 2.37 -31.41
C ALA A 141 -26.21 3.77 -30.83
N VAL A 142 -27.05 4.55 -31.54
CA VAL A 142 -27.54 5.87 -31.10
C VAL A 142 -28.42 5.73 -29.85
N PHE A 143 -29.23 4.67 -29.75
CA PHE A 143 -30.08 4.39 -28.60
C PHE A 143 -29.26 4.09 -27.34
N ILE A 144 -28.27 3.21 -27.43
CA ILE A 144 -27.40 2.86 -26.29
C ILE A 144 -26.62 4.09 -25.82
N ASN A 145 -26.10 4.88 -26.77
CA ASN A 145 -25.41 6.14 -26.45
C ASN A 145 -26.35 7.14 -25.75
N GLY A 146 -27.59 7.26 -26.24
CA GLY A 146 -28.64 8.09 -25.65
C GLY A 146 -28.95 7.72 -24.20
N HIS A 147 -29.19 6.43 -23.97
CA HIS A 147 -29.52 5.90 -22.65
C HIS A 147 -28.35 6.05 -21.67
N THR A 148 -27.12 5.77 -22.11
CA THR A 148 -25.91 5.92 -21.29
C THR A 148 -25.68 7.38 -20.88
N ALA A 149 -25.83 8.32 -21.80
CA ALA A 149 -25.75 9.76 -21.51
C ALA A 149 -26.79 10.20 -20.47
N SER A 150 -28.02 9.67 -20.56
CA SER A 150 -29.09 9.93 -19.59
C SER A 150 -28.71 9.48 -18.18
N ILE A 151 -28.26 8.24 -18.05
CA ILE A 151 -27.83 7.60 -16.80
C ILE A 151 -26.70 8.42 -16.17
N GLN A 152 -25.65 8.68 -16.93
CA GLN A 152 -24.46 9.35 -16.42
C GLN A 152 -24.72 10.82 -16.07
N SER A 153 -25.54 11.52 -16.85
CA SER A 153 -25.92 12.90 -16.53
C SER A 153 -26.77 12.98 -15.26
N ARG A 154 -27.65 12.02 -14.99
CA ARG A 154 -28.45 11.98 -13.75
C ARG A 154 -27.59 11.61 -12.55
N LEU A 155 -26.73 10.61 -12.68
CA LEU A 155 -25.74 10.22 -11.66
C LEU A 155 -24.88 11.41 -11.20
N GLU A 156 -24.37 12.19 -12.15
CA GLU A 156 -23.50 13.32 -11.82
C GLU A 156 -24.23 14.44 -11.06
N ALA A 157 -25.55 14.56 -11.28
CA ALA A 157 -26.42 15.53 -10.62
C ALA A 157 -26.90 15.11 -9.23
N LEU A 158 -26.69 13.84 -8.82
CA LEU A 158 -27.11 13.37 -7.50
C LEU A 158 -26.28 13.99 -6.36
N PRO A 159 -26.88 14.27 -5.18
CA PRO A 159 -26.17 14.81 -4.03
C PRO A 159 -25.06 13.86 -3.51
N LYS A 160 -23.80 14.32 -3.58
CA LYS A 160 -22.61 13.57 -3.14
C LYS A 160 -22.27 13.81 -1.66
N GLU A 161 -23.26 13.66 -0.79
CA GLU A 161 -23.18 14.06 0.62
C GLU A 161 -22.29 13.15 1.48
N THR A 162 -22.23 11.85 1.17
CA THR A 162 -21.46 10.86 1.95
C THR A 162 -20.40 10.18 1.10
N GLN A 163 -19.37 9.63 1.74
CA GLN A 163 -18.37 8.82 1.04
C GLN A 163 -19.00 7.57 0.42
N MET A 164 -19.98 6.97 1.09
CA MET A 164 -20.72 5.82 0.58
C MET A 164 -21.49 6.17 -0.70
N SER A 165 -22.24 7.29 -0.71
CA SER A 165 -22.98 7.70 -1.91
C SER A 165 -22.05 7.99 -3.08
N LYS A 166 -20.89 8.63 -2.84
CA LYS A 166 -19.84 8.81 -3.86
C LYS A 166 -19.35 7.49 -4.45
N CYS A 167 -19.08 6.49 -3.61
CA CYS A 167 -18.66 5.16 -4.05
C CYS A 167 -19.75 4.45 -4.86
N CYS A 168 -21.00 4.49 -4.40
CA CYS A 168 -22.15 3.91 -5.09
C CYS A 168 -22.37 4.55 -6.47
N TYR A 169 -22.32 5.89 -6.56
CA TYR A 169 -22.52 6.61 -7.82
C TYR A 169 -21.37 6.37 -8.80
N LEU A 170 -20.13 6.28 -8.30
CA LEU A 170 -18.98 5.89 -9.10
C LEU A 170 -19.12 4.45 -9.63
N GLY A 171 -19.53 3.51 -8.78
CA GLY A 171 -19.79 2.13 -9.20
C GLY A 171 -20.84 2.06 -10.32
N ALA A 172 -21.98 2.72 -10.12
CA ALA A 172 -23.04 2.81 -11.12
C ALA A 172 -22.57 3.46 -12.44
N TYR A 173 -21.77 4.52 -12.36
CA TYR A 173 -21.16 5.15 -13.54
C TYR A 173 -20.25 4.19 -14.30
N LEU A 174 -19.37 3.46 -13.61
CA LEU A 174 -18.50 2.47 -14.25
C LEU A 174 -19.30 1.33 -14.88
N CYS A 175 -20.33 0.82 -14.19
CA CYS A 175 -21.23 -0.17 -14.75
C CYS A 175 -21.86 0.33 -16.06
N SER A 176 -22.37 1.58 -16.09
CA SER A 176 -22.98 2.11 -17.30
C SER A 176 -22.01 2.24 -18.48
N VAL A 177 -20.70 2.46 -18.22
CA VAL A 177 -19.65 2.46 -19.26
C VAL A 177 -19.34 1.04 -19.73
N MET A 178 -19.15 0.10 -18.79
CA MET A 178 -18.74 -1.28 -19.06
C MET A 178 -19.82 -2.11 -19.78
N LEU A 179 -21.09 -1.69 -19.70
CA LEU A 179 -22.20 -2.35 -20.40
C LEU A 179 -22.27 -2.02 -21.90
N CYS A 180 -21.46 -1.09 -22.42
CA CYS A 180 -21.43 -0.75 -23.85
C CYS A 180 -20.53 -1.71 -24.68
N CYS A 181 -21.06 -2.21 -25.80
CA CYS A 181 -20.41 -3.10 -26.78
C CYS A 181 -19.09 -2.54 -27.36
N THR A 182 -18.21 -3.44 -27.82
CA THR A 182 -16.81 -3.27 -28.28
C THR A 182 -16.52 -2.07 -29.19
N VAL A 183 -17.52 -1.49 -29.86
CA VAL A 183 -17.38 -0.28 -30.69
C VAL A 183 -17.06 0.97 -29.86
N TRP A 184 -17.37 0.99 -28.56
CA TRP A 184 -17.16 2.14 -27.67
C TRP A 184 -15.97 2.01 -26.73
N CYS A 185 -15.07 1.04 -26.94
CA CYS A 185 -13.78 0.98 -26.22
C CYS A 185 -12.88 2.22 -26.44
N ALA A 186 -13.26 3.13 -27.34
CA ALA A 186 -12.61 4.42 -27.56
C ALA A 186 -13.19 5.57 -26.70
N LEU A 187 -14.31 5.37 -25.99
CA LEU A 187 -14.60 6.19 -24.80
C LEU A 187 -13.64 5.70 -23.73
N VAL A 188 -12.46 6.32 -23.74
CA VAL A 188 -11.42 6.19 -22.75
C VAL A 188 -12.09 6.07 -21.38
N ILE A 189 -12.06 4.88 -20.77
CA ILE A 189 -12.12 4.79 -19.32
C ILE A 189 -10.89 5.60 -18.88
N PRO A 190 -11.05 6.79 -18.31
CA PRO A 190 -9.91 7.59 -17.93
C PRO A 190 -9.28 6.83 -16.76
N CYS A 191 -8.18 6.12 -17.02
CA CYS A 191 -7.27 5.68 -15.95
C CYS A 191 -6.76 6.89 -15.15
N ASN A 192 -6.90 8.09 -15.70
CA ASN A 192 -6.78 9.36 -15.00
C ASN A 192 -8.17 9.98 -14.81
N ARG A 193 -8.95 9.52 -13.82
CA ARG A 193 -9.77 10.49 -13.08
C ARG A 193 -8.80 11.45 -12.45
N ASN A 194 -8.99 12.74 -12.72
CA ASN A 194 -8.24 13.81 -12.12
C ASN A 194 -8.33 13.62 -10.60
N HIS A 195 -7.16 13.45 -10.01
CA HIS A 195 -6.93 13.26 -8.59
C HIS A 195 -7.35 14.47 -7.72
N ASN A 196 -8.33 15.28 -8.12
CA ASN A 196 -8.73 16.48 -7.38
C ASN A 196 -9.97 16.28 -6.51
N SER A 197 -10.68 15.16 -6.61
CA SER A 197 -11.67 14.74 -5.59
C SER A 197 -11.28 13.48 -4.82
N ILE A 198 -10.22 12.78 -5.25
CA ILE A 198 -9.38 11.89 -4.45
C ILE A 198 -7.94 12.08 -4.95
N LYS A 199 -7.17 12.95 -4.30
CA LYS A 199 -5.70 12.90 -4.40
C LYS A 199 -5.30 11.56 -3.78
N MET A 200 -5.17 10.50 -4.59
CA MET A 200 -4.20 9.46 -4.24
C MET A 200 -2.86 10.14 -4.47
N THR A 201 -2.37 10.86 -3.47
CA THR A 201 -1.06 11.50 -3.53
C THR A 201 -0.06 10.40 -3.81
N SER A 202 0.50 10.37 -5.03
CA SER A 202 1.67 9.56 -5.30
C SER A 202 2.74 9.97 -4.29
N LYS A 203 3.28 8.99 -3.55
CA LYS A 203 4.32 9.22 -2.55
C LYS A 203 5.67 8.82 -3.12
N ASN A 204 6.69 9.57 -2.76
CA ASN A 204 8.08 9.18 -2.96
C ASN A 204 8.52 8.37 -1.74
N VAL A 205 8.91 7.12 -1.96
CA VAL A 205 9.38 6.23 -0.91
C VAL A 205 10.86 5.93 -1.11
N PHE A 206 11.66 6.12 -0.08
CA PHE A 206 13.04 5.69 -0.04
C PHE A 206 13.18 4.45 0.86
N ILE A 207 13.74 3.36 0.33
CA ILE A 207 13.87 2.10 1.05
C ILE A 207 15.34 1.68 1.07
N THR A 208 15.85 1.38 2.27
CA THR A 208 17.13 0.67 2.39
C THR A 208 16.88 -0.82 2.61
N GLY A 209 17.75 -1.68 2.09
CA GLY A 209 17.69 -3.12 2.35
C GLY A 209 16.76 -3.92 1.45
N THR A 210 16.37 -3.38 0.28
CA THR A 210 15.52 -4.05 -0.71
C THR A 210 16.09 -5.37 -1.24
N THR A 211 17.41 -5.56 -1.18
CA THR A 211 18.07 -6.83 -1.54
C THR A 211 18.15 -7.82 -0.37
N GLY A 212 17.75 -7.41 0.83
CA GLY A 212 17.68 -8.21 2.04
C GLY A 212 16.33 -8.89 2.25
N PHE A 213 16.22 -9.66 3.34
CA PHE A 213 15.04 -10.49 3.64
C PHE A 213 13.81 -9.65 4.00
N ILE A 214 13.93 -8.78 5.02
CA ILE A 214 12.82 -7.93 5.49
C ILE A 214 12.51 -6.86 4.45
N GLY A 215 13.50 -6.05 4.05
CA GLY A 215 13.31 -4.97 3.10
C GLY A 215 12.85 -5.44 1.72
N GLY A 216 13.29 -6.61 1.27
CA GLY A 216 12.84 -7.20 0.01
C GLY A 216 11.37 -7.63 0.04
N ASP A 217 10.93 -8.31 1.11
CA ASP A 217 9.52 -8.70 1.24
C ASP A 217 8.61 -7.49 1.48
N ALA A 218 9.06 -6.52 2.28
CA ALA A 218 8.34 -5.27 2.50
C ALA A 218 8.19 -4.47 1.20
N PHE A 219 9.25 -4.38 0.37
CA PHE A 219 9.18 -3.75 -0.95
C PHE A 219 8.21 -4.47 -1.89
N TYR A 220 8.22 -5.80 -1.92
CA TYR A 220 7.25 -6.59 -2.67
C TYR A 220 5.81 -6.29 -2.23
N ALA A 221 5.54 -6.30 -0.93
CA ALA A 221 4.21 -6.05 -0.40
C ALA A 221 3.75 -4.61 -0.68
N LEU A 222 4.65 -3.64 -0.53
CA LEU A 222 4.35 -2.23 -0.70
C LEU A 222 4.09 -1.86 -2.16
N THR A 223 4.91 -2.34 -3.10
CA THR A 223 4.70 -2.11 -4.54
C THR A 223 3.40 -2.72 -5.04
N LYS A 224 2.97 -3.86 -4.48
CA LYS A 224 1.64 -4.42 -4.75
C LYS A 224 0.50 -3.59 -4.18
N ALA A 225 0.65 -3.12 -2.94
CA ALA A 225 -0.38 -2.35 -2.27
C ALA A 225 -0.50 -0.91 -2.82
N GLN A 226 0.61 -0.34 -3.29
CA GLN A 226 0.74 1.05 -3.73
C GLN A 226 1.54 1.13 -5.05
N PRO A 227 0.99 0.60 -6.17
CA PRO A 227 1.70 0.56 -7.44
C PRO A 227 1.93 1.94 -8.08
N SER A 228 1.18 2.97 -7.64
CA SER A 228 1.29 4.34 -8.15
C SER A 228 2.30 5.22 -7.41
N TRP A 229 3.01 4.66 -6.42
CA TRP A 229 4.06 5.38 -5.69
C TRP A 229 5.41 5.27 -6.40
N ASN A 230 6.29 6.24 -6.17
CA ASN A 230 7.63 6.25 -6.73
C ASN A 230 8.60 5.67 -5.71
N TYR A 231 9.40 4.70 -6.12
CA TYR A 231 10.31 4.01 -5.22
C TYR A 231 11.76 4.31 -5.57
N THR A 232 12.54 4.69 -4.56
CA THR A 232 13.99 4.81 -4.62
C THR A 232 14.60 3.79 -3.65
N ILE A 233 15.55 2.99 -4.13
CA ILE A 233 16.17 1.94 -3.31
C ILE A 233 17.67 2.19 -3.15
N LEU A 234 18.17 2.02 -1.93
CA LEU A 234 19.61 2.04 -1.66
C LEU A 234 20.22 0.69 -2.08
N VAL A 235 21.18 0.72 -3.00
CA VAL A 235 21.94 -0.46 -3.44
C VAL A 235 23.43 -0.15 -3.53
N ARG A 236 24.26 -1.11 -3.11
CA ARG A 236 25.73 -0.95 -3.05
C ARG A 236 26.41 -0.85 -4.42
N SER A 237 25.72 -1.25 -5.49
CA SER A 237 26.24 -1.18 -6.86
C SER A 237 25.10 -1.17 -7.87
N GLU A 238 25.39 -0.68 -9.08
CA GLU A 238 24.43 -0.74 -10.19
C GLU A 238 24.01 -2.17 -10.52
N GLU A 239 24.92 -3.15 -10.40
CA GLU A 239 24.62 -4.56 -10.66
C GLU A 239 23.52 -5.09 -9.73
N LYS A 240 23.63 -4.79 -8.42
CA LYS A 240 22.58 -5.14 -7.44
C LYS A 240 21.28 -4.39 -7.71
N GLY A 241 21.36 -3.15 -8.20
CA GLY A 241 20.19 -2.41 -8.66
C GLY A 241 19.51 -3.06 -9.86
N LYS A 242 20.28 -3.51 -10.85
CA LYS A 242 19.78 -4.20 -12.05
C LYS A 242 19.07 -5.50 -11.70
N ASP A 243 19.53 -6.24 -10.70
CA ASP A 243 18.84 -7.45 -10.23
C ASP A 243 17.42 -7.15 -9.73
N VAL A 244 17.23 -6.02 -9.04
CA VAL A 244 15.89 -5.57 -8.62
C VAL A 244 15.09 -5.04 -9.82
N GLN A 245 15.71 -4.22 -10.68
CA GLN A 245 15.05 -3.61 -11.84
C GLN A 245 14.56 -4.62 -12.89
N LYS A 246 15.12 -5.84 -12.93
CA LYS A 246 14.56 -6.94 -13.74
C LYS A 246 13.09 -7.22 -13.42
N GLN A 247 12.69 -7.06 -12.15
CA GLN A 247 11.32 -7.27 -11.68
C GLN A 247 10.56 -5.95 -11.50
N TYR A 248 11.28 -4.85 -11.24
CA TYR A 248 10.70 -3.52 -10.97
C TYR A 248 11.38 -2.43 -11.82
N PRO A 249 11.06 -2.33 -13.13
CA PRO A 249 11.78 -1.45 -14.06
C PRO A 249 11.79 0.02 -13.68
N ASP A 250 10.73 0.49 -13.01
CA ASP A 250 10.53 1.91 -12.68
C ASP A 250 11.20 2.35 -11.37
N VAL A 251 11.84 1.42 -10.64
CA VAL A 251 12.53 1.76 -9.39
C VAL A 251 13.78 2.58 -9.65
N LYS A 252 13.94 3.69 -8.91
CA LYS A 252 15.13 4.54 -8.93
C LYS A 252 16.20 3.96 -8.01
N LEU A 253 17.46 4.13 -8.39
CA LEU A 253 18.60 3.63 -7.63
C LEU A 253 19.30 4.79 -6.92
N ALA A 254 19.43 4.69 -5.60
CA ALA A 254 20.43 5.42 -4.83
C ALA A 254 21.65 4.52 -4.69
N ILE A 255 22.72 4.79 -5.45
CA ILE A 255 23.92 3.96 -5.44
C ILE A 255 24.82 4.40 -4.29
N GLY A 256 24.98 3.52 -3.30
CA GLY A 256 25.77 3.78 -2.10
C GLY A 256 25.65 2.66 -1.08
N SER A 257 26.55 2.69 -0.11
CA SER A 257 26.53 1.90 1.11
C SER A 257 25.89 2.67 2.27
N LEU A 258 25.81 2.04 3.45
CA LEU A 258 25.31 2.71 4.66
C LEU A 258 26.29 3.77 5.20
N ASP A 259 27.55 3.72 4.77
CA ASP A 259 28.59 4.70 5.11
C ASP A 259 28.53 5.97 4.23
N ASP A 260 27.80 5.93 3.10
CA ASP A 260 27.69 7.05 2.16
C ASP A 260 26.60 8.04 2.62
N SER A 261 26.88 8.78 3.69
CA SER A 261 25.91 9.65 4.38
C SER A 261 25.23 10.66 3.45
N GLU A 262 25.95 11.24 2.49
CA GLU A 262 25.37 12.22 1.56
C GLU A 262 24.38 11.60 0.58
N VAL A 263 24.59 10.33 0.17
CA VAL A 263 23.64 9.60 -0.68
C VAL A 263 22.35 9.35 0.07
N ILE A 264 22.46 8.88 1.32
CA ILE A 264 21.32 8.58 2.19
C ILE A 264 20.54 9.86 2.52
N LYS A 265 21.25 10.92 2.93
CA LYS A 265 20.67 12.21 3.27
C LYS A 265 19.89 12.79 2.09
N LYS A 266 20.48 12.77 0.89
CA LYS A 266 19.81 13.23 -0.33
C LYS A 266 18.54 12.43 -0.60
N ALA A 267 18.64 11.09 -0.65
CA ALA A 267 17.49 10.23 -0.93
C ALA A 267 16.38 10.38 0.11
N ALA A 268 16.73 10.52 1.39
CA ALA A 268 15.77 10.77 2.46
C ALA A 268 15.10 12.15 2.35
N SER A 269 15.83 13.20 1.95
CA SER A 269 15.27 14.55 1.77
C SER A 269 14.27 14.66 0.62
N GLU A 270 14.32 13.74 -0.34
CA GLU A 270 13.42 13.69 -1.52
C GLU A 270 12.21 12.77 -1.29
N ALA A 271 12.17 12.05 -0.16
CA ALA A 271 11.17 11.02 0.13
C ALA A 271 10.11 11.52 1.12
N ASP A 272 8.84 11.23 0.84
CA ASP A 272 7.76 11.41 1.81
C ASP A 272 7.81 10.36 2.92
N ILE A 273 8.27 9.14 2.58
CA ILE A 273 8.34 8.00 3.48
C ILE A 273 9.70 7.32 3.32
N VAL A 274 10.43 7.14 4.42
CA VAL A 274 11.68 6.38 4.49
C VAL A 274 11.41 5.07 5.23
N ILE A 275 11.76 3.94 4.61
CA ILE A 275 11.69 2.61 5.22
C ILE A 275 13.11 2.09 5.37
N HIS A 276 13.63 2.12 6.58
CA HIS A 276 15.01 1.77 6.89
C HIS A 276 15.08 0.33 7.41
N THR A 277 15.62 -0.60 6.61
CA THR A 277 15.74 -2.03 6.97
C THR A 277 17.15 -2.61 6.83
N ALA A 278 18.04 -1.92 6.11
CA ALA A 278 19.44 -2.36 5.95
C ALA A 278 20.25 -2.03 7.20
N ASP A 279 20.58 -3.07 7.97
CA ASP A 279 21.38 -2.97 9.21
C ASP A 279 20.87 -1.86 10.13
N SER A 280 19.56 -1.64 10.10
CA SER A 280 18.93 -0.40 10.56
C SER A 280 19.06 -0.23 12.06
N SER A 281 19.01 -1.33 12.81
CA SER A 281 19.15 -1.39 14.26
C SER A 281 20.58 -1.17 14.76
N ASP A 282 21.59 -1.23 13.88
CA ASP A 282 23.00 -1.31 14.29
C ASP A 282 23.90 -0.31 13.53
N HIS A 283 23.34 0.48 12.61
CA HIS A 283 24.09 1.42 11.79
C HIS A 283 23.76 2.90 12.09
N ALA A 284 24.35 3.42 13.17
CA ALA A 284 24.16 4.78 13.66
C ALA A 284 24.40 5.90 12.63
N GLY A 285 25.35 5.72 11.69
CA GLY A 285 25.66 6.71 10.65
C GLY A 285 24.49 6.96 9.69
N ALA A 286 23.94 5.88 9.13
CA ALA A 286 22.74 5.89 8.30
C ALA A 286 21.52 6.48 9.01
N ALA A 287 21.28 6.13 10.28
CA ALA A 287 20.18 6.70 11.07
C ALA A 287 20.28 8.23 11.17
N ARG A 288 21.48 8.77 11.49
CA ARG A 288 21.72 10.22 11.50
C ARG A 288 21.54 10.85 10.12
N ALA A 289 22.00 10.21 9.05
CA ALA A 289 21.86 10.72 7.70
C ALA A 289 20.38 10.80 7.25
N ILE A 290 19.57 9.80 7.59
CA ILE A 290 18.11 9.80 7.34
C ILE A 290 17.45 10.96 8.09
N GLY A 291 17.70 11.07 9.39
CA GLY A 291 17.15 12.16 10.21
C GLY A 291 17.51 13.54 9.65
N ALA A 292 18.79 13.76 9.33
CA ALA A 292 19.26 15.01 8.74
C ALA A 292 18.67 15.29 7.36
N GLY A 293 18.44 14.26 6.54
CA GLY A 293 17.79 14.39 5.23
C GLY A 293 16.36 14.86 5.37
N LEU A 294 15.57 14.18 6.21
CA LEU A 294 14.17 14.54 6.46
C LEU A 294 14.04 15.94 7.06
N GLN A 295 14.88 16.30 8.03
CA GLN A 295 14.88 17.65 8.64
C GLN A 295 15.18 18.77 7.63
N SER A 296 15.90 18.48 6.55
CA SER A 296 16.37 19.52 5.62
C SER A 296 15.28 20.04 4.67
N THR A 297 14.24 19.26 4.40
CA THR A 297 13.20 19.56 3.39
C THR A 297 11.78 19.48 3.93
N HIS A 298 11.55 18.79 5.04
CA HIS A 298 10.21 18.62 5.62
C HIS A 298 9.86 19.68 6.66
N SER A 299 8.56 19.83 6.91
CA SER A 299 7.99 20.84 7.81
C SER A 299 6.67 20.34 8.39
N ALA A 300 6.08 21.08 9.33
CA ALA A 300 4.75 20.77 9.87
C ALA A 300 3.66 20.62 8.78
N SER A 301 3.73 21.41 7.70
CA SER A 301 2.80 21.35 6.57
C SER A 301 3.10 20.25 5.56
N ASN A 302 4.30 19.66 5.61
CA ASN A 302 4.74 18.58 4.74
C ASN A 302 5.69 17.65 5.51
N PRO A 303 5.16 16.85 6.46
CA PRO A 303 6.00 16.00 7.31
C PRO A 303 6.60 14.86 6.49
N GLY A 304 7.82 14.47 6.86
CA GLY A 304 8.49 13.27 6.37
C GLY A 304 8.33 12.14 7.38
N TYR A 305 8.01 10.95 6.89
CA TYR A 305 7.75 9.79 7.73
C TYR A 305 8.91 8.81 7.69
N TRP A 306 9.31 8.29 8.84
CA TRP A 306 10.40 7.34 8.97
C TRP A 306 9.92 6.08 9.68
N ILE A 307 9.87 4.98 8.94
CA ILE A 307 9.64 3.64 9.49
C ILE A 307 11.02 3.00 9.66
N HIS A 308 11.42 2.83 10.91
CA HIS A 308 12.71 2.27 11.31
C HIS A 308 12.51 0.83 11.79
N ILE A 309 13.22 -0.13 11.20
CA ILE A 309 13.20 -1.52 11.68
C ILE A 309 14.32 -1.70 12.71
N SER A 310 13.93 -1.86 13.97
CA SER A 310 14.81 -2.28 15.05
C SER A 310 14.68 -3.80 15.26
N GLY A 311 14.73 -4.29 16.50
CA GLY A 311 14.50 -5.71 16.81
C GLY A 311 14.29 -5.97 18.29
N THR A 312 13.49 -6.99 18.63
CA THR A 312 13.30 -7.38 20.04
C THR A 312 14.55 -7.98 20.69
N GLY A 313 15.67 -8.11 19.97
CA GLY A 313 16.97 -8.39 20.57
C GLY A 313 17.32 -7.43 21.72
N ILE A 314 16.77 -6.20 21.68
CA ILE A 314 16.84 -5.24 22.79
C ILE A 314 16.31 -5.79 24.12
N LEU A 315 15.34 -6.70 24.10
CA LEU A 315 14.73 -7.31 25.29
C LEU A 315 15.60 -8.40 25.92
N CYS A 316 16.65 -8.84 25.22
CA CYS A 316 17.62 -9.84 25.73
C CYS A 316 18.59 -9.28 26.76
N TRP A 317 18.61 -7.95 26.97
CA TRP A 317 19.60 -7.24 27.77
C TRP A 317 19.78 -7.85 29.18
N TYR A 318 18.68 -8.21 29.84
CA TYR A 318 18.73 -8.68 31.22
C TYR A 318 19.47 -10.02 31.33
N ASP A 319 19.15 -10.96 30.44
CA ASP A 319 19.84 -12.25 30.43
C ASP A 319 21.29 -12.12 29.98
N GLN A 320 21.58 -11.20 29.05
CA GLN A 320 22.95 -10.91 28.62
C GLN A 320 23.80 -10.37 29.77
N ASP A 321 23.32 -9.34 30.47
CA ASP A 321 24.04 -8.66 31.56
C ASP A 321 24.22 -9.58 32.78
N ASN A 322 23.26 -10.48 33.01
CA ASN A 322 23.27 -11.42 34.14
C ASN A 322 23.72 -12.85 33.76
N LYS A 323 24.16 -13.06 32.52
CA LYS A 323 24.64 -14.36 31.97
C LYS A 323 23.67 -15.53 32.19
N ARG A 324 22.37 -15.28 31.99
CA ARG A 324 21.29 -16.24 32.25
C ARG A 324 21.02 -17.16 31.04
N TYR A 325 22.07 -17.71 30.46
CA TYR A 325 21.95 -18.48 29.22
C TYR A 325 21.12 -19.76 29.42
N GLY A 326 20.00 -19.88 28.71
CA GLY A 326 19.12 -21.04 28.72
C GLY A 326 18.09 -21.07 29.87
N GLU A 327 18.04 -20.03 30.70
CA GLU A 327 17.10 -19.94 31.82
C GLU A 327 15.71 -19.47 31.40
N ALA A 328 14.70 -19.76 32.22
CA ALA A 328 13.32 -19.37 31.95
C ALA A 328 13.13 -17.84 32.03
N PRO A 329 12.14 -17.28 31.30
CA PRO A 329 11.73 -15.90 31.45
C PRO A 329 11.42 -15.53 32.90
N LEU A 330 11.75 -14.31 33.28
CA LEU A 330 11.41 -13.75 34.58
C LEU A 330 10.15 -12.87 34.46
N PRO A 331 9.15 -13.02 35.36
CA PRO A 331 7.93 -12.21 35.31
C PRO A 331 8.16 -10.70 35.33
N GLU A 332 9.20 -10.23 36.05
CA GLU A 332 9.59 -8.82 36.10
C GLU A 332 10.16 -8.29 34.78
N GLN A 333 10.55 -9.17 33.86
CA GLN A 333 11.05 -8.86 32.51
C GLN A 333 9.95 -9.00 31.44
N SER A 334 8.71 -8.66 31.78
CA SER A 334 7.61 -8.53 30.82
C SER A 334 7.60 -7.14 30.17
N TYR A 335 7.33 -7.06 28.87
CA TYR A 335 7.29 -5.84 28.09
C TYR A 335 6.04 -5.79 27.20
N ASP A 336 5.51 -4.59 26.97
CA ASP A 336 4.48 -4.34 25.96
C ASP A 336 4.70 -2.99 25.30
N ASP A 337 4.24 -2.85 24.06
CA ASP A 337 4.47 -1.67 23.22
C ASP A 337 3.43 -0.55 23.40
N LEU A 338 2.43 -0.73 24.28
CA LEU A 338 1.31 0.20 24.44
C LEU A 338 1.32 0.92 25.79
N GLU A 339 0.93 0.23 26.86
CA GLU A 339 0.92 0.79 28.21
C GLU A 339 2.33 0.79 28.82
N GLY A 340 3.15 -0.20 28.46
CA GLY A 340 4.50 -0.43 28.96
C GLY A 340 5.63 0.20 28.14
N VAL A 341 5.31 1.02 27.12
CA VAL A 341 6.31 1.55 26.17
C VAL A 341 7.43 2.36 26.83
N ASP A 342 7.14 3.03 27.94
CA ASP A 342 8.14 3.78 28.71
C ASP A 342 9.22 2.86 29.28
N LYS A 343 8.87 1.63 29.67
CA LYS A 343 9.83 0.61 30.13
C LYS A 343 10.76 0.17 29.01
N VAL A 344 10.27 0.07 27.79
CA VAL A 344 11.04 -0.33 26.60
C VAL A 344 11.98 0.80 26.17
N THR A 345 11.49 2.03 26.16
CA THR A 345 12.26 3.21 25.75
C THR A 345 13.20 3.75 26.84
N SER A 346 13.22 3.13 28.03
CA SER A 346 14.13 3.44 29.14
C SER A 346 15.07 2.29 29.49
N LEU A 347 15.19 1.28 28.62
CA LEU A 347 16.14 0.18 28.80
C LEU A 347 17.60 0.68 28.91
N PRO A 348 18.47 -0.08 29.62
CA PRO A 348 19.88 0.27 29.77
C PRO A 348 20.60 0.44 28.44
N ASP A 349 21.62 1.28 28.40
CA ASP A 349 22.43 1.49 27.19
C ASP A 349 23.22 0.24 26.75
N THR A 350 23.34 -0.77 27.62
CA THR A 350 23.88 -2.11 27.29
C THR A 350 22.92 -2.96 26.48
N ALA A 351 21.63 -2.60 26.43
CA ALA A 351 20.64 -3.32 25.64
C ALA A 351 20.96 -3.23 24.14
N PHE A 352 20.87 -4.38 23.47
CA PHE A 352 21.18 -4.48 22.05
C PHE A 352 20.28 -3.55 21.22
N HIS A 353 20.81 -2.91 20.16
CA HIS A 353 20.11 -1.92 19.31
C HIS A 353 19.72 -0.59 19.98
N ARG A 354 19.84 -0.48 21.31
CA ARG A 354 19.34 0.68 22.07
C ARG A 354 19.97 2.00 21.65
N ASP A 355 21.25 1.98 21.32
CA ASP A 355 22.01 3.15 20.89
C ASP A 355 21.44 3.76 19.60
N VAL A 356 21.06 2.93 18.63
CA VAL A 356 20.45 3.41 17.38
C VAL A 356 19.01 3.83 17.57
N ASP A 357 18.21 3.10 18.37
CA ASP A 357 16.85 3.51 18.73
C ASP A 357 16.84 4.91 19.38
N LYS A 358 17.82 5.22 20.25
CA LYS A 358 17.99 6.56 20.84
C LYS A 358 18.26 7.60 19.77
N ILE A 359 19.19 7.33 18.85
CA ILE A 359 19.51 8.25 17.75
C ILE A 359 18.27 8.54 16.91
N VAL A 360 17.48 7.52 16.57
CA VAL A 360 16.26 7.65 15.76
C VAL A 360 15.26 8.58 16.45
N LEU A 361 15.02 8.39 17.74
CA LEU A 361 14.13 9.23 18.54
C LEU A 361 14.67 10.65 18.72
N GLU A 362 15.98 10.80 18.96
CA GLU A 362 16.65 12.09 19.11
C GLU A 362 16.59 12.91 17.81
N GLU A 363 16.85 12.29 16.65
CA GLU A 363 16.72 12.95 15.35
C GLU A 363 15.29 13.40 15.08
N ALA A 364 14.29 12.59 15.40
CA ALA A 364 12.88 13.00 15.26
C ALA A 364 12.52 14.14 16.23
N ALA A 365 13.05 14.13 17.46
CA ALA A 365 12.79 15.13 18.49
C ALA A 365 13.35 16.53 18.16
N LYS A 366 14.32 16.65 17.24
CA LYS A 366 14.83 17.95 16.79
C LYS A 366 13.76 18.79 16.09
N ASN A 367 12.84 18.15 15.37
CA ASN A 367 11.69 18.80 14.75
C ASN A 367 10.51 17.81 14.63
N PRO A 368 9.76 17.60 15.72
CA PRO A 368 8.75 16.53 15.82
C PRO A 368 7.52 16.78 14.92
N ASP A 369 7.34 18.00 14.41
CA ASP A 369 6.29 18.33 13.46
C ASP A 369 6.73 18.05 12.02
N ALA A 370 8.03 18.10 11.72
CA ALA A 370 8.58 17.79 10.41
C ALA A 370 8.94 16.33 10.22
N VAL A 371 9.39 15.63 11.27
CA VAL A 371 9.86 14.24 11.19
C VAL A 371 9.01 13.35 12.09
N LYS A 372 8.25 12.46 11.48
CA LYS A 372 7.35 11.52 12.16
C LYS A 372 7.97 10.12 12.11
N VAL A 373 8.27 9.53 13.26
CA VAL A 373 9.00 8.25 13.32
C VAL A 373 8.17 7.13 13.92
N ALA A 374 8.28 5.92 13.36
CA ALA A 374 7.78 4.68 13.91
C ALA A 374 8.92 3.65 13.95
N ILE A 375 9.24 3.14 15.14
CA ILE A 375 10.20 2.07 15.36
C ILE A 375 9.44 0.75 15.44
N VAL A 376 9.76 -0.20 14.57
CA VAL A 376 9.17 -1.53 14.54
C VAL A 376 10.21 -2.54 15.02
N CYS A 377 9.88 -3.26 16.08
CA CYS A 377 10.70 -4.30 16.71
C CYS A 377 10.10 -5.67 16.44
N PRO A 378 10.46 -6.32 15.33
CA PRO A 378 10.11 -7.71 15.10
C PRO A 378 10.91 -8.65 16.02
N PRO A 379 10.34 -9.80 16.41
CA PRO A 379 11.04 -10.85 17.13
C PRO A 379 11.68 -11.84 16.16
N THR A 380 11.63 -13.15 16.42
CA THR A 380 12.14 -14.13 15.46
C THR A 380 11.31 -14.09 14.18
N ILE A 381 11.92 -13.57 13.11
CA ILE A 381 11.27 -13.47 11.80
C ILE A 381 11.51 -14.76 11.02
N TYR A 382 10.43 -15.41 10.61
CA TYR A 382 10.47 -16.67 9.87
C TYR A 382 9.65 -16.60 8.57
N GLY A 383 9.66 -17.69 7.80
CA GLY A 383 8.98 -17.78 6.52
C GLY A 383 9.89 -17.53 5.33
N THR A 384 9.36 -17.85 4.14
CA THR A 384 10.04 -17.63 2.86
C THR A 384 9.68 -16.27 2.30
N GLY A 385 10.68 -15.43 2.08
CA GLY A 385 10.49 -14.07 1.58
C GLY A 385 10.07 -14.04 0.12
N ARG A 386 9.40 -12.96 -0.30
CA ARG A 386 8.92 -12.73 -1.68
C ARG A 386 9.72 -11.63 -2.40
N GLY A 387 10.73 -11.10 -1.73
CA GLY A 387 11.60 -10.07 -2.29
C GLY A 387 12.43 -10.54 -3.49
N PRO A 388 13.00 -9.59 -4.25
CA PRO A 388 13.68 -9.88 -5.51
C PRO A 388 15.03 -10.59 -5.36
N THR A 389 15.60 -10.63 -4.15
CA THR A 389 16.94 -11.17 -3.90
C THR A 389 16.95 -12.14 -2.71
N ASN A 390 17.35 -11.72 -1.51
CA ASN A 390 17.44 -12.64 -0.39
C ASN A 390 16.03 -12.97 0.17
N GLN A 391 15.67 -14.24 0.16
CA GLN A 391 14.39 -14.75 0.67
C GLN A 391 14.56 -15.60 1.94
N ARG A 392 15.79 -15.70 2.46
CA ARG A 392 16.14 -16.53 3.61
C ARG A 392 16.26 -15.70 4.88
N SER A 393 15.60 -16.15 5.95
CA SER A 393 15.75 -15.61 7.30
C SER A 393 17.09 -16.01 7.96
N ARG A 394 17.27 -15.64 9.23
CA ARG A 394 18.53 -15.90 9.98
C ARG A 394 18.37 -16.97 11.04
N GLN A 395 17.74 -16.66 12.18
CA GLN A 395 17.81 -17.47 13.40
C GLN A 395 17.43 -18.96 13.19
N ILE A 396 16.23 -19.22 12.65
CA ILE A 396 15.73 -20.59 12.42
C ILE A 396 16.60 -21.34 11.39
N PRO A 397 16.94 -20.76 10.22
CA PRO A 397 17.91 -21.38 9.31
C PRO A 397 19.29 -21.70 9.91
N GLY A 398 19.83 -20.85 10.80
CA GLY A 398 21.10 -21.17 11.48
C GLY A 398 20.97 -22.31 12.49
N LEU A 399 19.82 -22.43 13.14
CA LEU A 399 19.51 -23.55 14.03
C LEU A 399 19.36 -24.86 13.24
N ALA A 400 18.67 -24.79 12.09
CA ALA A 400 18.53 -25.89 11.14
C ALA A 400 19.88 -26.34 10.58
N GLU A 401 20.72 -25.41 10.12
CA GLU A 401 22.09 -25.67 9.67
C GLU A 401 22.91 -26.38 10.76
N THR A 402 22.86 -25.87 11.99
CA THR A 402 23.56 -26.49 13.12
C THR A 402 23.04 -27.90 13.43
N THR A 403 21.73 -28.10 13.34
CA THR A 403 21.11 -29.42 13.51
C THR A 403 21.61 -30.41 12.45
N LEU A 404 21.67 -29.99 11.18
CA LEU A 404 22.12 -30.84 10.07
C LEU A 404 23.60 -31.18 10.12
N GLU A 405 24.44 -30.27 10.61
CA GLU A 405 25.88 -30.47 10.74
C GLU A 405 26.25 -31.34 11.94
N LYS A 406 25.61 -31.11 13.08
CA LYS A 406 25.89 -31.83 14.33
C LYS A 406 25.16 -33.17 14.43
N GLY A 407 24.07 -33.34 13.68
CA GLY A 407 23.24 -34.55 13.71
C GLY A 407 22.29 -34.63 14.92
N PHE A 408 22.08 -33.52 15.62
CA PHE A 408 21.16 -33.39 16.76
C PHE A 408 20.69 -31.92 16.88
N GLY A 409 19.53 -31.69 17.50
CA GLY A 409 19.03 -30.32 17.74
C GLY A 409 19.77 -29.64 18.90
N PRO A 410 20.46 -28.50 18.70
CA PRO A 410 21.23 -27.87 19.77
C PRO A 410 20.32 -27.13 20.76
N ILE A 411 20.65 -27.18 22.05
CA ILE A 411 19.99 -26.44 23.13
C ILE A 411 21.04 -25.64 23.89
N ILE A 412 20.76 -24.39 24.23
CA ILE A 412 21.65 -23.59 25.09
C ILE A 412 21.21 -23.70 26.55
N GLY A 413 22.16 -23.98 27.46
CA GLY A 413 21.93 -24.07 28.90
C GLY A 413 20.78 -25.03 29.25
N ALA A 414 19.85 -24.58 30.10
CA ALA A 414 18.68 -25.36 30.49
C ALA A 414 17.58 -25.44 29.41
N GLY A 415 17.70 -24.71 28.30
CA GLY A 415 16.75 -24.74 27.18
C GLY A 415 15.35 -24.23 27.52
N LYS A 416 15.22 -23.32 28.49
CA LYS A 416 13.93 -22.79 28.95
C LYS A 416 13.59 -21.42 28.37
N THR A 417 14.44 -20.89 27.51
CA THR A 417 14.31 -19.57 26.91
C THR A 417 13.13 -19.50 25.96
N GLU A 418 12.40 -18.38 26.03
CA GLU A 418 11.23 -18.12 25.20
C GLU A 418 11.41 -16.86 24.36
N TRP A 419 10.98 -16.95 23.11
CA TRP A 419 10.93 -15.84 22.16
C TRP A 419 9.56 -15.74 21.52
N ASP A 420 9.15 -14.53 21.22
CA ASP A 420 8.06 -14.31 20.27
C ASP A 420 8.53 -14.55 18.82
N ASN A 421 7.59 -14.72 17.90
CA ASN A 421 7.89 -14.93 16.48
C ASN A 421 6.86 -14.23 15.57
N VAL A 422 7.27 -13.99 14.32
CA VAL A 422 6.41 -13.39 13.30
C VAL A 422 6.80 -13.89 11.91
N HIS A 423 5.80 -14.19 11.10
CA HIS A 423 6.03 -14.50 9.70
C HIS A 423 6.39 -13.22 8.92
N VAL A 424 7.35 -13.29 8.00
CA VAL A 424 7.84 -12.11 7.26
C VAL A 424 6.74 -11.40 6.46
N HIS A 425 5.70 -12.13 6.02
CA HIS A 425 4.58 -11.51 5.29
C HIS A 425 3.70 -10.65 6.20
N ASP A 426 3.52 -11.07 7.46
CA ASP A 426 2.74 -10.31 8.44
C ASP A 426 3.50 -9.05 8.88
N LEU A 427 4.82 -9.16 9.05
CA LEU A 427 5.69 -8.01 9.29
C LEU A 427 5.63 -6.99 8.14
N SER A 428 5.73 -7.46 6.90
CA SER A 428 5.58 -6.60 5.70
C SER A 428 4.20 -5.94 5.66
N THR A 429 3.15 -6.63 6.10
CA THR A 429 1.79 -6.05 6.20
C THR A 429 1.76 -4.90 7.19
N LEU A 430 2.43 -5.01 8.34
CA LEU A 430 2.55 -3.89 9.29
C LEU A 430 3.29 -2.69 8.68
N ILE A 431 4.38 -2.92 7.95
CA ILE A 431 5.13 -1.86 7.26
C ILE A 431 4.24 -1.17 6.20
N VAL A 432 3.43 -1.94 5.46
CA VAL A 432 2.45 -1.39 4.51
C VAL A 432 1.40 -0.53 5.23
N LEU A 433 0.85 -1.00 6.35
CA LEU A 433 -0.14 -0.24 7.13
C LEU A 433 0.43 1.07 7.65
N LEU A 434 1.65 1.06 8.19
CA LEU A 434 2.35 2.28 8.61
C LEU A 434 2.58 3.23 7.43
N SER A 435 2.96 2.71 6.27
CA SER A 435 3.19 3.51 5.06
C SER A 435 1.89 4.15 4.56
N GLN A 436 0.79 3.38 4.54
CA GLN A 436 -0.54 3.89 4.19
C GLN A 436 -1.02 4.93 5.18
N ARG A 437 -0.73 4.73 6.48
CA ARG A 437 -1.05 5.67 7.54
C ARG A 437 -0.28 6.98 7.40
N ALA A 438 0.98 6.94 6.98
CA ALA A 438 1.81 8.11 6.64
C ALA A 438 1.29 8.86 5.40
N ALA A 439 0.71 8.14 4.45
CA ALA A 439 0.14 8.74 3.24
C ALA A 439 -1.28 9.30 3.41
N SER A 440 -1.96 8.93 4.50
CA SER A 440 -3.33 9.35 4.81
C SER A 440 -3.41 10.80 5.27
N SER A 441 -4.53 11.47 4.97
CA SER A 441 -4.89 12.76 5.57
C SER A 441 -5.58 12.63 6.93
N ASP A 442 -5.83 11.38 7.38
CA ASP A 442 -6.38 11.10 8.69
C ASP A 442 -5.30 11.36 9.76
N ASN A 443 -5.58 12.19 10.76
CA ASN A 443 -4.65 12.49 11.85
C ASN A 443 -5.11 11.89 13.19
N GLN A 444 -6.09 10.98 13.17
CA GLN A 444 -6.53 10.31 14.39
C GLN A 444 -5.42 9.47 15.01
N ASN A 445 -5.21 9.66 16.31
CA ASN A 445 -4.20 8.95 17.10
C ASN A 445 -2.77 9.08 16.55
N GLU A 446 -2.44 10.16 15.84
CA GLU A 446 -1.12 10.37 15.24
C GLU A 446 0.01 10.25 16.27
N GLN A 447 -0.19 10.81 17.47
CA GLN A 447 0.75 10.73 18.59
C GLN A 447 0.93 9.33 19.18
N GLU A 448 0.01 8.40 18.90
CA GLU A 448 0.13 7.00 19.31
C GLU A 448 0.80 6.14 18.25
N ILE A 449 0.97 6.66 17.03
CA ILE A 449 1.57 5.95 15.90
C ILE A 449 2.97 6.47 15.60
N TRP A 450 3.19 7.78 15.78
CA TRP A 450 4.43 8.45 15.43
C TRP A 450 5.07 9.15 16.63
N GLY A 451 6.39 9.29 16.58
CA GLY A 451 7.17 9.98 17.60
C GLY A 451 7.55 9.06 18.77
N PRO A 452 7.71 9.60 19.99
CA PRO A 452 8.24 8.84 21.13
C PRO A 452 7.43 7.60 21.51
N LYS A 453 6.12 7.62 21.26
CA LYS A 453 5.24 6.46 21.50
C LYS A 453 5.13 5.52 20.30
N GLY A 454 5.62 5.92 19.13
CA GLY A 454 5.57 5.15 17.89
C GLY A 454 6.53 3.96 17.92
N TYR A 455 6.42 3.10 18.92
CA TYR A 455 7.23 1.91 19.12
C TYR A 455 6.30 0.70 19.01
N PHE A 456 6.60 -0.24 18.13
CA PHE A 456 5.71 -1.34 17.78
C PHE A 456 6.44 -2.66 17.92
N PHE A 457 5.97 -3.53 18.82
CA PHE A 457 6.30 -4.94 18.70
C PHE A 457 5.48 -5.53 17.54
N ALA A 458 6.03 -6.55 16.90
CA ALA A 458 5.40 -7.20 15.76
C ALA A 458 5.47 -8.72 15.93
N GLU A 459 4.68 -9.27 16.85
CA GLU A 459 4.59 -10.71 17.10
C GLU A 459 3.23 -11.30 16.70
N ASN A 460 3.21 -12.60 16.40
CA ASN A 460 1.98 -13.38 16.23
C ASN A 460 2.14 -14.82 16.76
N GLY A 461 2.84 -14.97 17.88
CA GLY A 461 3.16 -16.29 18.41
C GLY A 461 4.40 -16.29 19.29
N THR A 462 4.54 -17.37 20.06
CA THR A 462 5.63 -17.59 21.01
C THR A 462 6.18 -18.98 20.83
N HIS A 463 7.49 -19.16 21.05
CA HIS A 463 8.14 -20.45 21.06
C HIS A 463 9.20 -20.57 22.16
N LYS A 464 9.45 -21.82 22.57
CA LYS A 464 10.65 -22.19 23.34
C LYS A 464 11.72 -22.66 22.37
N TRP A 465 12.96 -22.18 22.53
CA TRP A 465 14.06 -22.60 21.65
C TRP A 465 14.30 -24.12 21.68
N SER A 466 14.21 -24.76 22.86
CA SER A 466 14.35 -26.22 22.97
C SER A 466 13.26 -27.00 22.25
N ALA A 467 12.03 -26.46 22.19
CA ALA A 467 10.94 -27.05 21.43
C ALA A 467 11.21 -26.98 19.93
N ILE A 468 11.67 -25.83 19.41
CA ILE A 468 12.05 -25.69 18.00
C ILE A 468 13.21 -26.61 17.65
N SER A 469 14.26 -26.69 18.48
CA SER A 469 15.37 -27.64 18.27
C SER A 469 14.91 -29.09 18.20
N THR A 470 13.98 -29.48 19.08
CA THR A 470 13.38 -30.82 19.08
C THR A 470 12.60 -31.07 17.79
N LEU A 471 11.79 -30.11 17.35
CA LEU A 471 10.99 -30.24 16.13
C LEU A 471 11.88 -30.32 14.88
N LEU A 472 12.92 -29.50 14.79
CA LEU A 472 13.89 -29.54 13.69
C LEU A 472 14.65 -30.87 13.64
N ALA A 473 15.09 -31.41 14.77
CA ALA A 473 15.77 -32.71 14.80
C ALA A 473 14.85 -33.86 14.35
N LYS A 474 13.60 -33.85 14.82
CA LYS A 474 12.57 -34.83 14.39
C LYS A 474 12.30 -34.75 12.89
N GLU A 475 12.11 -33.54 12.36
CA GLU A 475 11.80 -33.35 10.95
C GLU A 475 13.02 -33.68 10.07
N ALA A 476 14.23 -33.32 10.49
CA ALA A 476 15.46 -33.69 9.79
C ALA A 476 15.65 -35.22 9.72
N LYS A 477 15.40 -35.95 10.82
CA LYS A 477 15.44 -37.41 10.84
C LYS A 477 14.37 -38.02 9.94
N LYS A 478 13.15 -37.51 10.01
CA LYS A 478 12.02 -37.93 9.17
C LYS A 478 12.31 -37.75 7.68
N GLN A 479 13.02 -36.68 7.31
CA GLN A 479 13.48 -36.43 5.94
C GLN A 479 14.76 -37.22 5.56
N GLY A 480 15.30 -38.05 6.45
CA GLY A 480 16.50 -38.85 6.21
C GLY A 480 17.82 -38.05 6.19
N LEU A 481 17.81 -36.82 6.73
CA LEU A 481 18.94 -35.90 6.68
C LEU A 481 19.94 -36.11 7.83
N ILE A 482 19.48 -36.70 8.93
CA ILE A 482 20.26 -37.07 10.12
C ILE A 482 19.75 -38.41 10.67
N ASN A 483 20.57 -39.08 11.49
CA ASN A 483 20.25 -40.43 12.01
C ASN A 483 19.50 -40.41 13.35
N SER A 484 19.48 -39.28 14.06
CA SER A 484 18.91 -39.13 15.40
C SER A 484 18.03 -37.88 15.49
N ASP A 485 16.99 -37.94 16.32
CA ASP A 485 16.08 -36.84 16.66
C ASP A 485 16.34 -36.30 18.07
N GLU A 486 17.49 -36.67 18.65
CA GLU A 486 17.93 -36.18 19.94
C GLU A 486 18.24 -34.68 19.91
N THR A 487 18.09 -34.07 21.07
CA THR A 487 18.62 -32.74 21.36
C THR A 487 19.78 -32.84 22.33
N LYS A 488 20.80 -31.99 22.18
CA LYS A 488 21.95 -31.94 23.09
C LYS A 488 22.31 -30.50 23.44
N VAL A 489 22.88 -30.32 24.61
CA VAL A 489 23.41 -29.02 25.02
C VAL A 489 24.57 -28.65 24.10
N LEU A 490 24.50 -27.46 23.52
CA LEU A 490 25.58 -26.81 22.81
C LEU A 490 26.22 -25.79 23.75
N ASP A 491 27.54 -25.80 23.83
CA ASP A 491 28.26 -24.85 24.66
C ASP A 491 28.06 -23.41 24.16
N VAL A 492 27.97 -22.45 25.08
CA VAL A 492 27.68 -21.04 24.76
C VAL A 492 28.83 -20.42 23.95
N ASP A 493 30.08 -20.75 24.27
CA ASP A 493 31.25 -20.23 23.56
C ASP A 493 31.31 -20.85 22.16
N GLU A 494 31.01 -22.14 22.03
CA GLU A 494 30.90 -22.81 20.72
C GLU A 494 29.79 -22.20 19.86
N ALA A 495 28.63 -21.91 20.46
CA ALA A 495 27.51 -21.25 19.79
C ALA A 495 27.90 -19.86 19.27
N GLN A 496 28.54 -19.06 20.13
CA GLN A 496 29.02 -17.72 19.82
C GLN A 496 30.09 -17.73 18.72
N GLU A 497 31.06 -18.64 18.78
CA GLU A 497 32.12 -18.74 17.76
C GLU A 497 31.52 -19.06 16.38
N LYS A 498 30.47 -19.88 16.34
CA LYS A 498 29.87 -20.34 15.08
C LYS A 498 28.99 -19.30 14.39
N LEU A 499 28.06 -18.68 15.12
CA LEU A 499 27.03 -17.80 14.53
C LEU A 499 26.89 -16.46 15.27
N GLY A 500 27.78 -16.15 16.20
CA GLY A 500 27.73 -14.93 17.00
C GLY A 500 26.41 -14.79 17.76
N PHE A 501 25.91 -13.55 17.81
CA PHE A 501 24.65 -13.21 18.49
C PHE A 501 23.46 -14.07 18.03
N GLN A 502 23.45 -14.51 16.77
CA GLN A 502 22.36 -15.34 16.26
C GLN A 502 22.22 -16.65 17.05
N ALA A 503 23.32 -17.33 17.39
CA ALA A 503 23.23 -18.54 18.20
C ALA A 503 23.12 -18.25 19.70
N LEU A 504 23.73 -17.16 20.19
CA LEU A 504 23.50 -16.72 21.57
C LEU A 504 22.03 -16.43 21.83
N SER A 505 21.31 -15.88 20.85
CA SER A 505 19.88 -15.56 20.98
C SER A 505 19.01 -16.77 21.34
N TRP A 506 19.44 -18.00 21.00
CA TRP A 506 18.75 -19.23 21.41
C TRP A 506 18.79 -19.45 22.93
N GLY A 507 19.78 -18.85 23.60
CA GLY A 507 19.99 -18.91 25.04
C GLY A 507 19.51 -17.68 25.80
N LEU A 508 18.86 -16.71 25.17
CA LEU A 508 18.39 -15.48 25.83
C LEU A 508 16.87 -15.38 25.72
N ASN A 509 16.20 -14.67 26.63
CA ASN A 509 14.75 -14.43 26.55
C ASN A 509 14.43 -13.14 25.79
N SER A 510 13.38 -13.17 24.98
CA SER A 510 12.84 -11.99 24.30
C SER A 510 11.31 -12.08 24.19
N ARG A 511 10.60 -11.38 25.08
CA ARG A 511 9.14 -11.42 25.17
C ARG A 511 8.55 -10.01 25.19
N GLY A 512 7.69 -9.70 24.23
CA GLY A 512 7.05 -8.39 24.09
C GLY A 512 5.66 -8.48 23.47
N ASP A 513 4.65 -7.99 24.19
CA ASP A 513 3.27 -8.01 23.71
C ASP A 513 3.00 -6.91 22.67
N ALA A 514 2.63 -7.29 21.44
CA ALA A 514 2.33 -6.37 20.35
C ALA A 514 0.88 -5.86 20.40
N LYS A 515 0.61 -4.81 21.18
CA LYS A 515 -0.74 -4.26 21.37
C LYS A 515 -1.02 -3.06 20.46
N ARG A 516 -0.02 -2.23 20.21
CA ARG A 516 -0.16 -0.93 19.52
C ARG A 516 -0.60 -1.06 18.07
N ALA A 517 0.08 -1.92 17.30
CA ALA A 517 -0.26 -2.14 15.89
C ALA A 517 -1.69 -2.68 15.71
N ARG A 518 -2.10 -3.63 16.57
CA ARG A 518 -3.44 -4.21 16.56
C ARG A 518 -4.50 -3.14 16.85
N LYS A 519 -4.25 -2.29 17.84
CA LYS A 519 -5.19 -1.24 18.27
C LYS A 519 -5.33 -0.09 17.27
N TYR A 520 -4.22 0.48 16.80
CA TYR A 520 -4.25 1.75 16.04
C TYR A 520 -4.12 1.58 14.52
N LEU A 521 -3.65 0.43 14.05
CA LEU A 521 -3.51 0.13 12.61
C LEU A 521 -4.43 -0.99 12.15
N GLY A 522 -5.14 -1.66 13.07
CA GLY A 522 -5.96 -2.82 12.76
C GLY A 522 -5.13 -4.00 12.21
N TRP A 523 -3.85 -4.09 12.57
CA TRP A 523 -2.96 -5.14 12.11
C TRP A 523 -3.45 -6.52 12.57
N LYS A 524 -3.68 -7.41 11.60
CA LYS A 524 -4.18 -8.78 11.79
C LYS A 524 -3.24 -9.74 11.09
N PRO A 525 -2.24 -10.28 11.81
CA PRO A 525 -1.35 -11.29 11.25
C PRO A 525 -2.10 -12.63 11.10
N GLU A 526 -2.00 -13.25 9.92
CA GLU A 526 -2.77 -14.44 9.54
C GLU A 526 -1.91 -15.52 8.86
N SER A 527 -0.59 -15.30 8.76
CA SER A 527 0.30 -16.26 8.11
C SER A 527 0.43 -17.57 8.92
N PRO A 528 0.86 -18.69 8.29
CA PRO A 528 1.08 -19.96 8.97
C PRO A 528 2.05 -19.84 10.15
N SER A 529 1.88 -20.71 11.15
CA SER A 529 2.74 -20.74 12.35
C SER A 529 4.19 -21.10 12.03
N LEU A 530 5.09 -20.80 12.97
CA LEU A 530 6.50 -21.16 12.86
C LEU A 530 6.67 -22.67 12.72
N GLU A 531 5.95 -23.46 13.51
CA GLU A 531 5.97 -24.91 13.53
C GLU A 531 5.56 -25.51 12.18
N GLU A 532 4.55 -24.94 11.52
CA GLU A 532 4.10 -25.36 10.20
C GLU A 532 5.15 -25.09 9.11
N TRP A 533 6.03 -24.10 9.30
CA TRP A 533 7.08 -23.76 8.34
C TRP A 533 8.39 -24.54 8.53
N LEU A 534 8.63 -25.15 9.70
CA LEU A 534 9.89 -25.88 9.99
C LEU A 534 10.27 -26.97 8.97
N PRO A 535 9.33 -27.76 8.40
CA PRO A 535 9.66 -28.74 7.36
C PRO A 535 10.23 -28.12 6.08
N GLU A 536 9.76 -26.95 5.68
CA GLU A 536 10.33 -26.21 4.54
C GLU A 536 11.70 -25.66 4.91
N ALA A 537 11.83 -25.05 6.10
CA ALA A 537 13.09 -24.47 6.56
C ALA A 537 14.23 -25.49 6.56
N ILE A 538 14.02 -26.70 7.09
CA ILE A 538 15.06 -27.74 7.10
C ILE A 538 15.41 -28.21 5.69
N GLN A 539 14.41 -28.33 4.80
CA GLN A 539 14.63 -28.78 3.42
C GLN A 539 15.43 -27.76 2.62
N VAL A 540 15.12 -26.47 2.76
CA VAL A 540 15.85 -25.37 2.12
C VAL A 540 17.31 -25.36 2.59
N GLU A 541 17.55 -25.51 3.89
CA GLU A 541 18.90 -25.56 4.43
C GLU A 541 19.67 -26.79 3.98
N ALA A 542 19.03 -27.95 3.92
CA ALA A 542 19.66 -29.17 3.42
C ALA A 542 20.11 -29.04 1.96
N ARG A 543 19.29 -28.45 1.08
CA ARG A 543 19.67 -28.14 -0.31
C ARG A 543 20.84 -27.16 -0.37
N ARG A 544 20.80 -26.09 0.43
CA ARG A 544 21.89 -25.09 0.48
C ARG A 544 23.22 -25.74 0.91
N LEU A 545 23.17 -26.68 1.84
CA LEU A 545 24.32 -27.46 2.34
C LEU A 545 24.68 -28.66 1.44
N LYS A 546 23.99 -28.85 0.30
CA LYS A 546 24.19 -29.97 -0.64
C LYS A 546 24.03 -31.36 0.00
N LYS A 547 23.13 -31.48 0.98
CA LYS A 547 22.77 -32.76 1.62
C LYS A 547 21.67 -33.54 0.86
N ILE A 548 20.93 -32.84 -0.01
CA ILE A 548 19.91 -33.38 -0.93
C ILE A 548 19.90 -32.63 -2.25
#